data_AF-A0A4S4ZZH3-F1
#
_entry.id   AF-A0A4S4ZZH3-F1
#
_cell.length_a   1.000
_cell.length_b   1.000
_cell.length_c   1.000
_cell.angle_alpha   90.00
_cell.angle_beta   90.00
_cell.angle_gamma   90.00
#
_symmetry.space_group_name_H-M   'P 1'
#
loop_
_entity.id
_entity.type
_entity.pdbx_description
1 polymer ?
#
loop_
_entity_poly.entity_id
_entity_poly.type
_entity_poly.pdbx_seq_one_letter_code
_entity_poly.pdbx_strand_id
1 'polypeptide(L)'
;MSRFAPVLVGLAAAVLVTPPAVAHEERDSEFPPGNGSVPVHRSLAQAADVLVVCKPDSASRIAAIADPGVRRQNRALLRRCGFDHLQAAVDAVDTQGTNIYVLPGVYREEPSWDPTCDGGYDGGVVSYELTYACGEIVNLVTIAGDDPDDEDIVCDGPRCNLQIEGTGATPEDVLFRGGFREDGDWVKHNGIKADRADGFYLANMTLELFRENAVYVHETDGYVVDGVVTRYNDLYGVLAFTSDHGLIQNCEAHHNGDSGIYPGSAADVNATSSSTGPLTRWAVEVRNCDMHHNALGFSGTAGNSVYVHDNLMHHNGIGFVVESILAGHPGMPQDHGWFTGNKIYSNNINYYANVQGDDAPCQEERPADRGHERGVVCPPLPLPVGTGGMIIGNHNFVNDNQVWDNWRQGFMLFWVPPALMREDYDPLHQTDNSNHNHFTGNQMGISPDGEYVPNGLDMWWDDAGVGNCWEDNEVAPGKEFTHNATLGKLPGCEQRSLLPVSNLVKTTSLLPCARYDRYTNPEPTGCPWVTTPAQPTEESIAAAAAPTAREPASPVMPAVVVGVGLAGALALRLGSARRANSR
;
A
#
# COMPACT_ATOMS: atom_id res chain seq x y z
N MET A 1 -27.30 9.41 -57.93
CA MET A 1 -28.39 9.15 -56.98
C MET A 1 -28.07 7.85 -56.24
N SER A 2 -28.03 7.94 -54.90
CA SER A 2 -27.95 6.89 -53.88
C SER A 2 -26.87 5.79 -54.01
N ARG A 3 -25.81 5.92 -53.21
CA ARG A 3 -25.03 4.79 -52.69
C ARG A 3 -25.23 4.77 -51.17
N PHE A 4 -25.96 3.78 -50.68
CA PHE A 4 -25.96 3.39 -49.26
C PHE A 4 -25.47 1.94 -49.20
N ALA A 5 -24.35 1.72 -48.52
CA ALA A 5 -23.87 0.44 -48.04
C ALA A 5 -23.09 0.70 -46.73
N PRO A 6 -23.07 -0.29 -45.81
CA PRO A 6 -23.17 -0.05 -44.37
C PRO A 6 -21.81 0.09 -43.67
N VAL A 7 -21.77 0.91 -42.61
CA VAL A 7 -20.70 0.96 -41.61
C VAL A 7 -21.18 0.19 -40.39
N LEU A 8 -20.67 -1.02 -40.17
CA LEU A 8 -20.77 -1.75 -38.89
C LEU A 8 -19.93 -3.04 -38.92
N VAL A 9 -18.61 -2.92 -38.95
CA VAL A 9 -17.67 -3.93 -38.40
C VAL A 9 -16.36 -3.19 -38.11
N GLY A 10 -15.93 -3.12 -36.85
CA GLY A 10 -14.63 -2.54 -36.52
C GLY A 10 -14.44 -2.11 -35.07
N LEU A 11 -14.78 -2.95 -34.10
CA LEU A 11 -14.37 -2.80 -32.70
C LEU A 11 -14.43 -4.18 -32.03
N ALA A 12 -13.52 -5.06 -32.43
CA ALA A 12 -13.38 -6.40 -31.85
C ALA A 12 -11.93 -6.93 -31.91
N ALA A 13 -10.93 -6.06 -31.89
CA ALA A 13 -9.54 -6.50 -31.87
C ALA A 13 -8.69 -5.62 -30.94
N ALA A 14 -7.87 -6.31 -30.14
CA ALA A 14 -6.94 -5.79 -29.12
C ALA A 14 -7.53 -5.50 -27.73
N VAL A 15 -8.15 -6.50 -27.11
CA VAL A 15 -7.92 -6.75 -25.68
C VAL A 15 -6.79 -7.76 -25.64
N LEU A 16 -5.55 -7.27 -25.60
CA LEU A 16 -4.43 -8.10 -25.15
C LEU A 16 -4.63 -8.24 -23.65
N VAL A 17 -4.92 -9.47 -23.22
CA VAL A 17 -4.98 -9.85 -21.81
C VAL A 17 -3.55 -9.77 -21.29
N THR A 18 -3.22 -8.68 -20.62
CA THR A 18 -2.07 -8.64 -19.71
C THR A 18 -2.45 -9.49 -18.50
N PRO A 19 -1.58 -10.39 -18.02
CA PRO A 19 -1.82 -11.03 -16.73
C PRO A 19 -2.00 -9.94 -15.67
N PRO A 20 -2.83 -10.16 -14.63
CA PRO A 20 -2.91 -9.22 -13.52
C PRO A 20 -1.47 -9.04 -13.00
N ALA A 21 -1.04 -7.78 -12.92
CA ALA A 21 0.15 -7.46 -12.14
C ALA A 21 -0.18 -7.90 -10.71
N VAL A 22 0.43 -9.00 -10.26
CA VAL A 22 0.39 -9.36 -8.84
C VAL A 22 1.22 -8.27 -8.17
N ALA A 23 0.61 -7.47 -7.29
CA ALA A 23 1.30 -6.35 -6.65
C ALA A 23 2.45 -6.82 -5.75
N HIS A 24 2.38 -8.07 -5.32
CA HIS A 24 3.30 -8.74 -4.43
C HIS A 24 3.15 -10.28 -4.59
N GLU A 25 4.11 -11.09 -4.14
CA GLU A 25 4.06 -12.56 -4.28
C GLU A 25 3.41 -13.23 -3.05
N GLU A 26 2.07 -13.30 -3.02
CA GLU A 26 1.28 -13.82 -1.89
C GLU A 26 0.69 -15.19 -2.17
N ARG A 27 0.68 -16.01 -1.11
CA ARG A 27 -0.18 -17.20 -1.05
C ARG A 27 -1.62 -16.79 -0.83
N ASP A 28 -2.53 -17.68 -1.22
CA ASP A 28 -3.91 -17.57 -0.77
C ASP A 28 -3.92 -17.37 0.75
N SER A 29 -4.69 -16.38 1.17
CA SER A 29 -4.64 -15.83 2.51
C SER A 29 -6.02 -15.75 3.15
N GLU A 30 -6.05 -15.98 4.45
CA GLU A 30 -7.25 -16.02 5.28
C GLU A 30 -7.18 -14.94 6.36
N PHE A 31 -8.34 -14.43 6.76
CA PHE A 31 -8.42 -13.49 7.87
C PHE A 31 -8.31 -14.24 9.20
N PRO A 32 -7.48 -13.77 10.15
CA PRO A 32 -7.44 -14.37 11.47
C PRO A 32 -8.79 -14.21 12.20
N PRO A 33 -9.01 -14.93 13.32
CA PRO A 33 -10.29 -14.93 14.03
C PRO A 33 -10.79 -13.56 14.50
N GLY A 34 -9.92 -12.55 14.62
CA GLY A 34 -10.26 -11.20 15.09
C GLY A 34 -10.63 -11.16 16.57
N ASN A 35 -10.07 -12.07 17.37
CA ASN A 35 -10.27 -12.16 18.82
C ASN A 35 -9.08 -11.65 19.64
N GLY A 36 -8.02 -11.20 18.96
CA GLY A 36 -6.82 -10.64 19.55
C GLY A 36 -6.97 -9.21 20.07
N SER A 37 -5.83 -8.53 20.21
CA SER A 37 -5.76 -7.15 20.66
C SER A 37 -4.41 -6.54 20.27
N VAL A 38 -4.35 -5.22 20.18
CA VAL A 38 -3.09 -4.51 19.92
C VAL A 38 -2.10 -4.82 21.05
N PRO A 39 -0.91 -5.40 20.75
CA PRO A 39 0.07 -5.76 21.77
C PRO A 39 0.60 -4.55 22.54
N VAL A 40 0.93 -4.77 23.81
CA VAL A 40 1.57 -3.75 24.65
C VAL A 40 3.04 -4.10 24.83
N HIS A 41 3.91 -3.09 24.68
CA HIS A 41 5.35 -3.24 24.90
C HIS A 41 5.65 -3.89 26.26
N ARG A 42 6.54 -4.87 26.24
CA ARG A 42 6.95 -5.65 27.39
C ARG A 42 8.36 -5.27 27.82
N SER A 43 8.51 -4.91 29.10
CA SER A 43 9.83 -4.70 29.69
C SER A 43 10.58 -6.02 29.93
N LEU A 44 11.91 -5.91 30.11
CA LEU A 44 12.78 -7.03 30.52
C LEU A 44 12.25 -7.83 31.72
N ALA A 45 11.57 -7.17 32.65
CA ALA A 45 11.04 -7.80 33.86
C ALA A 45 9.69 -8.51 33.66
N GLN A 46 8.97 -8.16 32.59
CA GLN A 46 7.69 -8.76 32.24
C GLN A 46 7.85 -9.92 31.23
N ALA A 47 9.02 -10.03 30.58
CA ALA A 47 9.34 -11.09 29.64
C ALA A 47 9.32 -12.48 30.30
N ALA A 48 8.75 -13.46 29.59
CA ALA A 48 8.75 -14.85 30.05
C ALA A 48 10.15 -15.45 29.91
N ASP A 49 10.83 -15.13 28.81
CA ASP A 49 12.25 -15.38 28.60
C ASP A 49 12.92 -14.19 27.87
N VAL A 50 14.25 -14.13 27.91
CA VAL A 50 15.04 -13.05 27.30
C VAL A 50 16.22 -13.61 26.53
N LEU A 51 16.21 -13.39 25.22
CA LEU A 51 17.34 -13.65 24.34
C LEU A 51 18.02 -12.34 23.93
N VAL A 52 19.33 -12.38 23.70
CA VAL A 52 20.09 -11.20 23.28
C VAL A 52 20.97 -11.54 22.09
N VAL A 53 20.83 -10.72 21.04
CA VAL A 53 21.59 -10.81 19.80
C VAL A 53 22.62 -9.69 19.73
N CYS A 54 23.88 -10.00 19.43
CA CYS A 54 24.93 -9.01 19.30
C CYS A 54 25.86 -9.31 18.13
N LYS A 55 26.70 -8.33 17.78
CA LYS A 55 27.80 -8.50 16.82
C LYS A 55 29.15 -8.26 17.51
N PRO A 56 30.27 -8.73 16.91
CA PRO A 56 31.60 -8.51 17.46
C PRO A 56 31.94 -7.05 17.76
N ASP A 57 31.39 -6.11 16.97
CA ASP A 57 31.61 -4.66 17.13
C ASP A 57 30.58 -3.96 18.02
N SER A 58 29.55 -4.66 18.52
CA SER A 58 28.51 -4.09 19.39
C SER A 58 29.10 -3.42 20.63
N ALA A 59 30.14 -4.02 21.25
CA ALA A 59 30.78 -3.44 22.42
C ALA A 59 31.33 -2.03 22.17
N SER A 60 31.95 -1.82 21.01
CA SER A 60 32.49 -0.53 20.60
C SER A 60 31.40 0.47 20.25
N ARG A 61 30.35 0.05 19.54
CA ARG A 61 29.18 0.88 19.25
C ARG A 61 28.49 1.35 20.52
N ILE A 62 28.24 0.43 21.45
CA ILE A 62 27.64 0.73 22.76
C ILE A 62 28.50 1.73 23.55
N ALA A 63 29.83 1.63 23.47
CA ALA A 63 30.72 2.58 24.14
C ALA A 63 30.60 4.02 23.59
N ALA A 64 30.23 4.17 22.32
CA ALA A 64 30.06 5.46 21.66
C ALA A 64 28.69 6.12 21.89
N ILE A 65 27.68 5.37 22.35
CA ILE A 65 26.34 5.91 22.67
C ILE A 65 26.49 7.05 23.67
N ALA A 66 25.96 8.23 23.34
CA ALA A 66 26.06 9.42 24.19
C ALA A 66 25.26 9.28 25.49
N ASP A 67 24.01 8.82 25.39
CA ASP A 67 23.10 8.67 26.52
C ASP A 67 23.66 7.64 27.54
N PRO A 68 23.94 8.05 28.79
CA PRO A 68 24.56 7.18 29.77
C PRO A 68 23.60 6.10 30.30
N GLY A 69 22.28 6.30 30.22
CA GLY A 69 21.24 5.32 30.54
C GLY A 69 21.20 4.19 29.52
N VAL A 70 21.02 4.54 28.25
CA VAL A 70 21.01 3.60 27.11
C VAL A 70 22.32 2.81 27.09
N ARG A 71 23.47 3.48 27.26
CA ARG A 71 24.78 2.83 27.33
C ARG A 71 24.90 1.83 28.49
N ARG A 72 24.37 2.15 29.67
CA ARG A 72 24.40 1.22 30.83
C ARG A 72 23.53 0.00 30.60
N GLN A 73 22.33 0.18 30.06
CA GLN A 73 21.39 -0.90 29.73
C GLN A 73 22.02 -1.85 28.70
N ASN A 74 22.53 -1.31 27.59
CA ASN A 74 23.19 -2.07 26.55
C ASN A 74 24.41 -2.85 27.07
N ARG A 75 25.24 -2.26 27.94
CA ARG A 75 26.35 -2.99 28.59
C ARG A 75 25.88 -4.14 29.46
N ALA A 76 24.68 -4.04 30.05
CA ALA A 76 24.10 -5.12 30.83
C ALA A 76 23.59 -6.25 29.94
N LEU A 77 22.90 -5.91 28.85
CA LEU A 77 22.43 -6.87 27.84
C LEU A 77 23.58 -7.56 27.11
N LEU A 78 24.67 -6.84 26.79
CA LEU A 78 25.86 -7.42 26.15
C LEU A 78 26.46 -8.60 26.93
N ARG A 79 26.36 -8.61 28.27
CA ARG A 79 26.81 -9.75 29.10
C ARG A 79 25.91 -10.98 28.98
N ARG A 80 24.72 -10.82 28.40
CA ARG A 80 23.73 -11.87 28.14
C ARG A 80 23.66 -12.26 26.65
N CYS A 81 24.52 -11.68 25.80
CA CYS A 81 24.54 -12.03 24.38
C CYS A 81 24.77 -13.53 24.23
N GLY A 82 23.82 -14.19 23.56
CA GLY A 82 23.83 -15.62 23.30
C GLY A 82 23.80 -15.97 21.81
N PHE A 83 23.50 -14.98 20.95
CA PHE A 83 23.31 -15.19 19.51
C PHE A 83 24.02 -14.10 18.71
N ASP A 84 24.60 -14.49 17.58
CA ASP A 84 25.19 -13.56 16.61
C ASP A 84 24.19 -13.13 15.52
N HIS A 85 23.07 -13.86 15.39
CA HIS A 85 22.07 -13.75 14.32
C HIS A 85 20.67 -13.75 14.92
N LEU A 86 19.78 -12.93 14.36
CA LEU A 86 18.40 -12.83 14.84
C LEU A 86 17.60 -14.10 14.51
N GLN A 87 17.76 -14.67 13.30
CA GLN A 87 17.05 -15.92 12.96
C GLN A 87 17.36 -17.02 13.97
N ALA A 88 18.63 -17.21 14.31
CA ALA A 88 19.05 -18.20 15.31
C ALA A 88 18.44 -17.96 16.70
N ALA A 89 18.19 -16.70 17.08
CA ALA A 89 17.49 -16.39 18.32
C ALA A 89 15.99 -16.67 18.22
N VAL A 90 15.36 -16.39 17.08
CA VAL A 90 13.95 -16.73 16.80
C VAL A 90 13.73 -18.25 16.80
N ASP A 91 14.67 -19.02 16.26
CA ASP A 91 14.64 -20.49 16.27
C ASP A 91 14.77 -21.08 17.68
N ALA A 92 15.45 -20.35 18.58
CA ALA A 92 15.64 -20.75 19.96
C ALA A 92 14.47 -20.38 20.88
N VAL A 93 13.45 -19.68 20.38
CA VAL A 93 12.26 -19.35 21.17
C VAL A 93 11.45 -20.62 21.41
N ASP A 94 11.37 -21.04 22.67
CA ASP A 94 10.57 -22.19 23.12
C ASP A 94 9.39 -21.78 24.01
N THR A 95 9.32 -20.49 24.38
CA THR A 95 8.38 -19.95 25.35
C THR A 95 7.68 -18.71 24.77
N GLN A 96 6.35 -18.75 24.70
CA GLN A 96 5.55 -17.59 24.29
C GLN A 96 5.84 -16.38 25.18
N GLY A 97 5.89 -15.21 24.57
CA GLY A 97 6.18 -13.99 25.30
C GLY A 97 7.65 -13.78 25.66
N THR A 98 8.54 -14.38 24.87
CA THR A 98 9.96 -14.09 24.87
C THR A 98 10.23 -12.69 24.32
N ASN A 99 11.20 -12.00 24.93
CA ASN A 99 11.77 -10.77 24.37
C ASN A 99 13.15 -11.08 23.77
N ILE A 100 13.37 -10.67 22.52
CA ILE A 100 14.68 -10.66 21.87
C ILE A 100 15.18 -9.21 21.82
N TYR A 101 16.29 -8.94 22.49
CA TYR A 101 16.96 -7.65 22.41
C TYR A 101 18.12 -7.70 21.42
N VAL A 102 18.10 -6.79 20.43
CA VAL A 102 19.11 -6.69 19.39
C VAL A 102 20.03 -5.50 19.69
N LEU A 103 21.30 -5.77 19.95
CA LEU A 103 22.27 -4.73 20.31
C LEU A 103 22.71 -3.91 19.09
N PRO A 104 23.28 -2.70 19.29
CA PRO A 104 23.82 -1.90 18.19
C PRO A 104 24.77 -2.70 17.31
N GLY A 105 24.55 -2.70 16.00
CA GLY A 105 25.23 -3.58 15.06
C GLY A 105 24.64 -3.52 13.65
N VAL A 106 25.33 -4.18 12.72
CA VAL A 106 24.82 -4.42 11.36
C VAL A 106 24.57 -5.92 11.20
N TYR A 107 23.35 -6.27 10.84
CA TYR A 107 22.81 -7.61 10.77
C TYR A 107 22.49 -7.95 9.32
N ARG A 108 23.27 -8.87 8.77
CA ARG A 108 23.09 -9.39 7.41
C ARG A 108 22.49 -10.78 7.40
N GLU A 109 22.36 -11.44 8.55
CA GLU A 109 21.88 -12.83 8.65
C GLU A 109 22.53 -13.76 7.60
N GLU A 110 23.85 -13.72 7.50
CA GLU A 110 24.63 -14.50 6.52
C GLU A 110 24.27 -16.01 6.49
N PRO A 111 23.97 -16.68 7.63
CA PRO A 111 23.50 -18.07 7.61
C PRO A 111 22.18 -18.28 6.86
N SER A 112 21.32 -17.27 6.78
CA SER A 112 20.03 -17.34 6.07
C SER A 112 20.19 -17.19 4.56
N TRP A 113 21.35 -16.76 4.03
CA TRP A 113 21.51 -16.44 2.60
C TRP A 113 21.32 -17.65 1.68
N ASP A 114 21.88 -18.78 2.09
CA ASP A 114 21.86 -20.06 1.37
C ASP A 114 21.39 -21.17 2.32
N PRO A 115 20.08 -21.23 2.65
CA PRO A 115 19.57 -22.19 3.62
C PRO A 115 19.68 -23.61 3.08
N THR A 116 20.05 -24.56 3.94
CA THR A 116 20.24 -25.97 3.50
C THR A 116 18.93 -26.67 3.12
N CYS A 117 17.79 -26.09 3.50
CA CYS A 117 16.44 -26.56 3.22
C CYS A 117 15.84 -26.02 1.91
N ASP A 118 16.62 -25.27 1.11
CA ASP A 118 16.18 -24.61 -0.13
C ASP A 118 15.52 -25.55 -1.16
N GLY A 119 15.86 -26.85 -1.15
CA GLY A 119 15.09 -27.88 -1.87
C GLY A 119 14.99 -27.71 -3.40
N GLY A 120 15.67 -26.74 -4.00
CA GLY A 120 15.54 -26.37 -5.41
C GLY A 120 14.42 -25.37 -5.71
N TYR A 121 14.06 -24.51 -4.77
CA TYR A 121 13.18 -23.36 -5.02
C TYR A 121 13.74 -22.49 -6.15
N ASP A 122 12.90 -22.22 -7.13
CA ASP A 122 13.23 -21.45 -8.34
C ASP A 122 12.50 -20.10 -8.41
N GLY A 123 11.94 -19.66 -7.28
CA GLY A 123 11.20 -18.40 -7.14
C GLY A 123 9.69 -18.60 -6.95
N GLY A 124 9.00 -17.50 -6.63
CA GLY A 124 7.54 -17.46 -6.51
C GLY A 124 7.01 -17.60 -5.08
N VAL A 125 5.68 -17.70 -5.00
CA VAL A 125 4.92 -17.75 -3.76
C VAL A 125 5.25 -18.99 -2.92
N VAL A 126 5.48 -18.79 -1.62
CA VAL A 126 5.72 -19.87 -0.64
C VAL A 126 4.48 -20.16 0.21
N SER A 127 4.24 -21.45 0.51
CA SER A 127 3.15 -21.85 1.40
C SER A 127 3.49 -21.57 2.87
N TYR A 128 2.49 -21.67 3.77
CA TYR A 128 2.73 -21.51 5.20
C TYR A 128 3.63 -22.63 5.73
N GLU A 129 3.43 -23.88 5.30
CA GLU A 129 4.24 -25.03 5.73
C GLU A 129 5.72 -24.86 5.34
N LEU A 130 5.99 -24.32 4.14
CA LEU A 130 7.34 -23.99 3.73
C LEU A 130 7.90 -22.79 4.50
N THR A 131 7.08 -21.78 4.78
CA THR A 131 7.47 -20.64 5.64
C THR A 131 7.86 -21.12 7.03
N TYR A 132 7.11 -22.06 7.61
CA TYR A 132 7.39 -22.65 8.92
C TYR A 132 8.65 -23.51 8.92
N ALA A 133 8.83 -24.36 7.90
CA ALA A 133 9.93 -25.32 7.86
C ALA A 133 11.25 -24.75 7.30
N CYS A 134 11.19 -23.72 6.44
CA CYS A 134 12.34 -23.15 5.72
C CYS A 134 12.08 -21.71 5.24
N GLY A 135 11.52 -20.85 6.09
CA GLY A 135 11.17 -19.48 5.68
C GLY A 135 12.37 -18.62 5.24
N GLU A 136 13.59 -18.96 5.66
CA GLU A 136 14.83 -18.31 5.26
C GLU A 136 15.05 -18.35 3.75
N ILE A 137 14.36 -19.23 3.02
CA ILE A 137 14.43 -19.30 1.56
C ILE A 137 14.03 -17.97 0.91
N VAL A 138 13.05 -17.27 1.49
CA VAL A 138 12.55 -15.96 1.01
C VAL A 138 12.94 -14.81 1.94
N ASN A 139 12.95 -15.05 3.26
CA ASN A 139 13.06 -14.00 4.27
C ASN A 139 14.45 -13.97 4.92
N LEU A 140 14.90 -12.80 5.36
CA LEU A 140 16.11 -12.67 6.16
C LEU A 140 15.90 -13.25 7.57
N VAL A 141 14.72 -12.98 8.14
CA VAL A 141 14.22 -13.53 9.40
C VAL A 141 12.76 -13.94 9.23
N THR A 142 12.41 -15.16 9.64
CA THR A 142 11.06 -15.70 9.64
C THR A 142 10.59 -16.03 11.05
N ILE A 143 9.38 -15.57 11.36
CA ILE A 143 8.63 -15.87 12.57
C ILE A 143 7.32 -16.50 12.12
N ALA A 144 7.24 -17.84 12.23
CA ALA A 144 6.02 -18.60 11.99
C ALA A 144 5.42 -19.00 13.35
N GLY A 145 4.23 -18.47 13.66
CA GLY A 145 3.63 -18.54 14.98
C GLY A 145 2.71 -19.73 15.22
N ASP A 146 2.10 -20.25 14.17
CA ASP A 146 1.09 -21.32 14.17
C ASP A 146 1.68 -22.70 13.80
N ASP A 147 1.08 -23.80 14.27
CA ASP A 147 1.47 -25.18 13.95
C ASP A 147 0.88 -25.60 12.59
N PRO A 148 1.70 -25.82 11.54
CA PRO A 148 1.19 -26.17 10.21
C PRO A 148 0.47 -27.53 10.15
N ASP A 149 0.55 -28.35 11.20
CA ASP A 149 -0.11 -29.66 11.26
C ASP A 149 -1.59 -29.60 11.68
N ASP A 150 -2.09 -28.44 12.16
CA ASP A 150 -3.51 -28.26 12.48
C ASP A 150 -4.30 -27.51 11.39
N GLU A 151 -5.62 -27.56 11.50
CA GLU A 151 -6.53 -27.03 10.47
C GLU A 151 -6.90 -25.56 10.70
N ASP A 152 -6.51 -24.96 11.83
CA ASP A 152 -6.79 -23.56 12.12
C ASP A 152 -5.59 -22.66 11.76
N ILE A 153 -5.73 -21.37 12.05
CA ILE A 153 -4.69 -20.36 11.76
C ILE A 153 -4.36 -19.55 13.02
N VAL A 154 -4.73 -20.07 14.18
CA VAL A 154 -4.57 -19.40 15.47
C VAL A 154 -3.14 -19.58 15.92
N CYS A 155 -2.49 -18.49 16.32
CA CYS A 155 -1.14 -18.62 16.85
C CYS A 155 -1.15 -19.40 18.18
N ASP A 156 -0.63 -20.64 18.16
CA ASP A 156 -0.51 -21.48 19.35
C ASP A 156 0.94 -22.00 19.59
N GLY A 157 1.85 -21.71 18.68
CA GLY A 157 3.26 -22.08 18.76
C GLY A 157 4.06 -21.21 19.74
N PRO A 158 5.36 -21.54 19.95
CA PRO A 158 6.20 -20.85 20.93
C PRO A 158 6.50 -19.40 20.56
N ARG A 159 6.35 -19.02 19.28
CA ARG A 159 6.67 -17.68 18.77
C ARG A 159 5.51 -16.68 18.86
N CYS A 160 4.36 -17.09 19.39
CA CYS A 160 3.28 -16.16 19.71
C CYS A 160 3.72 -15.18 20.81
N ASN A 161 3.23 -13.95 20.71
CA ASN A 161 3.55 -12.83 21.59
C ASN A 161 5.06 -12.47 21.63
N LEU A 162 5.79 -12.79 20.56
CA LEU A 162 7.22 -12.49 20.45
C LEU A 162 7.46 -10.98 20.32
N GLN A 163 8.39 -10.45 21.11
CA GLN A 163 8.87 -9.07 20.99
C GLN A 163 10.32 -9.04 20.55
N ILE A 164 10.63 -8.23 19.53
CA ILE A 164 11.97 -7.99 19.03
C ILE A 164 12.25 -6.48 19.08
N GLU A 165 13.28 -6.08 19.81
CA GLU A 165 13.57 -4.66 20.07
C GLU A 165 15.06 -4.36 19.87
N GLY A 166 15.36 -3.41 18.98
CA GLY A 166 16.68 -2.82 18.88
C GLY A 166 16.95 -1.93 20.10
N THR A 167 18.16 -2.01 20.66
CA THR A 167 18.46 -1.32 21.94
C THR A 167 19.28 -0.05 21.77
N GLY A 168 19.41 0.42 20.53
CA GLY A 168 20.05 1.67 20.16
C GLY A 168 19.43 2.91 20.79
N ALA A 169 20.15 4.03 20.77
CA ALA A 169 19.59 5.33 21.08
C ALA A 169 18.66 5.83 19.95
N THR A 170 18.93 5.40 18.72
CA THR A 170 18.06 5.61 17.55
C THR A 170 17.94 4.30 16.76
N PRO A 171 16.95 4.18 15.85
CA PRO A 171 16.76 2.97 15.05
C PRO A 171 17.97 2.61 14.17
N GLU A 172 18.80 3.58 13.78
CA GLU A 172 19.98 3.37 12.92
C GLU A 172 21.14 2.67 13.63
N ASP A 173 21.13 2.63 14.97
CA ASP A 173 22.14 1.89 15.72
C ASP A 173 22.02 0.37 15.48
N VAL A 174 20.84 -0.13 15.09
CA VAL A 174 20.55 -1.53 14.75
C VAL A 174 20.06 -1.60 13.30
N LEU A 175 20.96 -2.02 12.40
CA LEU A 175 20.68 -2.06 10.97
C LEU A 175 20.56 -3.49 10.46
N PHE A 176 19.39 -3.88 9.95
CA PHE A 176 19.21 -5.06 9.12
C PHE A 176 19.34 -4.71 7.64
N ARG A 177 20.18 -5.46 6.92
CA ARG A 177 20.49 -5.16 5.53
C ARG A 177 20.49 -6.43 4.69
N GLY A 178 19.55 -6.54 3.76
CA GLY A 178 19.47 -7.65 2.79
C GLY A 178 20.61 -7.57 1.78
N GLY A 179 20.62 -6.52 0.98
CA GLY A 179 21.68 -6.24 0.00
C GLY A 179 21.66 -7.20 -1.20
N PHE A 180 22.83 -7.34 -1.83
CA PHE A 180 22.99 -8.06 -3.10
C PHE A 180 24.05 -9.15 -3.01
N ARG A 181 23.86 -10.22 -3.79
CA ARG A 181 24.81 -11.30 -4.05
C ARG A 181 25.95 -10.83 -4.96
N GLU A 182 26.96 -11.68 -5.16
CA GLU A 182 28.13 -11.36 -6.01
C GLU A 182 27.76 -11.14 -7.48
N ASP A 183 26.72 -11.83 -7.98
CA ASP A 183 26.16 -11.64 -9.32
C ASP A 183 25.33 -10.36 -9.47
N GLY A 184 25.05 -9.66 -8.37
CA GLY A 184 24.29 -8.42 -8.34
C GLY A 184 22.78 -8.59 -8.13
N ASP A 185 22.29 -9.82 -7.95
CA ASP A 185 20.89 -10.08 -7.59
C ASP A 185 20.65 -9.87 -6.09
N TRP A 186 19.38 -9.75 -5.69
CA TRP A 186 18.98 -9.62 -4.29
C TRP A 186 19.41 -10.83 -3.46
N VAL A 187 19.76 -10.60 -2.20
CA VAL A 187 20.02 -11.71 -1.25
C VAL A 187 18.71 -12.33 -0.77
N LYS A 188 17.73 -11.49 -0.39
CA LYS A 188 16.41 -11.91 0.10
C LYS A 188 15.29 -11.03 -0.44
N HIS A 189 14.10 -11.63 -0.47
CA HIS A 189 12.90 -10.90 -0.83
C HIS A 189 12.42 -10.03 0.32
N ASN A 190 12.39 -10.59 1.54
CA ASN A 190 11.89 -9.89 2.71
C ASN A 190 12.94 -9.76 3.80
N GLY A 191 12.82 -8.72 4.62
CA GLY A 191 13.58 -8.56 5.86
C GLY A 191 13.02 -9.46 6.95
N ILE A 192 12.12 -8.93 7.77
CA ILE A 192 11.48 -9.68 8.85
C ILE A 192 10.05 -10.04 8.43
N LYS A 193 9.75 -11.34 8.34
CA LYS A 193 8.40 -11.86 8.13
C LYS A 193 7.82 -12.43 9.42
N ALA A 194 6.66 -11.94 9.82
CA ALA A 194 5.83 -12.47 10.91
C ALA A 194 4.53 -13.03 10.29
N ASP A 195 4.41 -14.35 10.24
CA ASP A 195 3.31 -15.08 9.59
C ASP A 195 2.55 -15.86 10.67
N ARG A 196 1.23 -15.62 10.79
CA ARG A 196 0.36 -16.17 11.85
C ARG A 196 0.98 -16.01 13.26
N ALA A 197 1.55 -14.84 13.53
CA ALA A 197 2.38 -14.59 14.70
C ALA A 197 1.68 -13.62 15.68
N ASP A 198 0.52 -14.03 16.20
CA ASP A 198 -0.32 -13.18 17.05
C ASP A 198 0.45 -12.63 18.25
N GLY A 199 0.24 -11.35 18.54
CA GLY A 199 0.93 -10.66 19.61
C GLY A 199 2.31 -10.10 19.25
N PHE A 200 2.72 -10.15 17.98
CA PHE A 200 4.06 -9.76 17.54
C PHE A 200 4.36 -8.27 17.80
N TYR A 201 5.57 -7.97 18.26
CA TYR A 201 6.02 -6.60 18.50
C TYR A 201 7.44 -6.38 17.95
N LEU A 202 7.61 -5.42 17.04
CA LEU A 202 8.89 -5.04 16.44
C LEU A 202 9.20 -3.57 16.72
N ALA A 203 10.40 -3.25 17.23
CA ALA A 203 10.76 -1.86 17.46
C ALA A 203 12.23 -1.46 17.33
N ASN A 204 12.42 -0.17 17.05
CA ASN A 204 13.69 0.57 17.17
C ASN A 204 14.85 -0.01 16.36
N MET A 205 14.62 -0.21 15.05
CA MET A 205 15.66 -0.67 14.13
C MET A 205 15.43 -0.15 12.70
N THR A 206 16.49 -0.20 11.90
CA THR A 206 16.45 0.12 10.47
C THR A 206 16.47 -1.15 9.62
N LEU A 207 15.65 -1.23 8.59
CA LEU A 207 15.63 -2.32 7.61
C LEU A 207 15.77 -1.76 6.19
N GLU A 208 16.76 -2.26 5.44
CA GLU A 208 17.04 -1.76 4.08
C GLU A 208 17.49 -2.82 3.07
N LEU A 209 17.26 -2.51 1.79
CA LEU A 209 17.71 -3.26 0.62
C LEU A 209 17.14 -4.69 0.55
N PHE A 210 15.82 -4.78 0.44
CA PHE A 210 15.09 -6.02 0.15
C PHE A 210 14.38 -5.93 -1.21
N ARG A 211 14.22 -7.08 -1.90
CA ARG A 211 13.51 -7.14 -3.19
C ARG A 211 12.04 -6.77 -3.04
N GLU A 212 11.41 -7.07 -1.90
CA GLU A 212 9.99 -6.86 -1.68
C GLU A 212 9.80 -6.02 -0.42
N ASN A 213 9.77 -6.64 0.77
CA ASN A 213 9.32 -5.99 1.99
C ASN A 213 10.44 -5.88 3.03
N ALA A 214 10.62 -4.71 3.64
CA ALA A 214 11.50 -4.61 4.81
C ALA A 214 10.88 -5.33 6.03
N VAL A 215 9.62 -5.04 6.34
CA VAL A 215 8.82 -5.72 7.37
C VAL A 215 7.56 -6.27 6.72
N TYR A 216 7.27 -7.55 6.94
CA TYR A 216 6.10 -8.23 6.41
C TYR A 216 5.31 -8.94 7.52
N VAL A 217 4.10 -8.47 7.83
CA VAL A 217 3.17 -9.12 8.75
C VAL A 217 2.05 -9.78 7.94
N HIS A 218 1.74 -11.04 8.20
CA HIS A 218 0.81 -11.82 7.39
C HIS A 218 -0.09 -12.69 8.28
N GLU A 219 -1.40 -12.67 8.02
CA GLU A 219 -2.40 -13.48 8.74
C GLU A 219 -2.31 -13.38 10.27
N THR A 220 -1.99 -12.20 10.79
CA THR A 220 -1.68 -12.02 12.21
C THR A 220 -2.76 -11.20 12.91
N ASP A 221 -3.22 -11.69 14.06
CA ASP A 221 -4.14 -11.01 14.96
C ASP A 221 -3.37 -10.33 16.11
N GLY A 222 -3.23 -9.01 16.02
CA GLY A 222 -2.49 -8.24 17.00
C GLY A 222 -1.01 -8.17 16.67
N TYR A 223 -0.56 -7.01 16.20
CA TYR A 223 0.86 -6.72 16.01
C TYR A 223 1.17 -5.24 16.25
N VAL A 224 2.43 -4.94 16.61
CA VAL A 224 2.95 -3.57 16.65
C VAL A 224 4.26 -3.46 15.90
N VAL A 225 4.37 -2.44 15.05
CA VAL A 225 5.63 -1.97 14.46
C VAL A 225 5.87 -0.53 14.93
N ASP A 226 6.91 -0.30 15.73
CA ASP A 226 7.11 0.96 16.48
C ASP A 226 8.54 1.50 16.33
N GLY A 227 8.68 2.74 15.85
CA GLY A 227 10.01 3.36 15.81
C GLY A 227 10.96 2.70 14.82
N VAL A 228 10.44 2.18 13.69
CA VAL A 228 11.28 1.57 12.65
C VAL A 228 11.60 2.57 11.54
N VAL A 229 12.76 2.39 10.91
CA VAL A 229 13.12 3.05 9.66
C VAL A 229 13.16 2.01 8.55
N THR A 230 12.40 2.19 7.48
CA THR A 230 12.37 1.26 6.34
C THR A 230 12.71 1.99 5.05
N ARG A 231 13.73 1.51 4.32
CA ARG A 231 14.23 2.24 3.15
C ARG A 231 14.89 1.42 2.06
N TYR A 232 14.91 2.00 0.85
CA TYR A 232 15.68 1.49 -0.29
C TYR A 232 15.26 0.08 -0.74
N ASN A 233 14.02 -0.31 -0.48
CA ASN A 233 13.46 -1.60 -0.93
C ASN A 233 12.87 -1.47 -2.34
N ASP A 234 12.88 -2.53 -3.14
CA ASP A 234 12.31 -2.47 -4.52
C ASP A 234 10.79 -2.36 -4.49
N LEU A 235 10.11 -2.76 -3.41
CA LEU A 235 8.67 -2.58 -3.20
C LEU A 235 8.36 -1.80 -1.92
N TYR A 236 8.16 -2.47 -0.79
CA TYR A 236 7.51 -1.90 0.39
C TYR A 236 8.45 -1.69 1.58
N GLY A 237 8.20 -0.62 2.33
CA GLY A 237 8.79 -0.45 3.66
C GLY A 237 8.18 -1.43 4.67
N VAL A 238 6.89 -1.25 4.97
CA VAL A 238 6.10 -2.15 5.82
C VAL A 238 4.88 -2.64 5.05
N LEU A 239 4.78 -3.96 4.87
CA LEU A 239 3.58 -4.65 4.38
C LEU A 239 2.92 -5.39 5.55
N ALA A 240 1.63 -5.16 5.76
CA ALA A 240 0.79 -6.03 6.56
C ALA A 240 -0.34 -6.55 5.66
N PHE A 241 -0.60 -7.85 5.67
CA PHE A 241 -1.57 -8.48 4.80
C PHE A 241 -2.52 -9.39 5.58
N THR A 242 -3.82 -9.35 5.28
CA THR A 242 -4.87 -10.18 5.92
C THR A 242 -4.77 -10.22 7.44
N SER A 243 -4.66 -9.05 8.07
CA SER A 243 -4.41 -8.92 9.51
C SER A 243 -5.47 -8.07 10.22
N ASP A 244 -5.57 -8.24 11.54
CA ASP A 244 -6.43 -7.45 12.44
C ASP A 244 -5.65 -7.02 13.69
N HIS A 245 -6.19 -6.05 14.44
CA HIS A 245 -5.58 -5.44 15.63
C HIS A 245 -4.13 -4.97 15.43
N GLY A 246 -3.81 -4.47 14.24
CA GLY A 246 -2.49 -3.94 13.90
C GLY A 246 -2.26 -2.50 14.36
N LEU A 247 -1.04 -2.18 14.76
CA LEU A 247 -0.58 -0.81 15.01
C LEU A 247 0.80 -0.57 14.38
N ILE A 248 0.89 0.39 13.47
CA ILE A 248 2.14 0.86 12.88
C ILE A 248 2.34 2.31 13.33
N GLN A 249 3.41 2.61 14.05
CA GLN A 249 3.59 3.94 14.63
C GLN A 249 5.02 4.44 14.74
N ASN A 250 5.15 5.76 14.85
CA ASN A 250 6.40 6.47 15.14
C ASN A 250 7.53 6.12 14.14
N CYS A 251 7.18 5.87 12.89
CA CYS A 251 8.06 5.26 11.91
C CYS A 251 8.51 6.24 10.82
N GLU A 252 9.62 5.93 10.15
CA GLU A 252 10.06 6.62 8.94
C GLU A 252 10.14 5.60 7.80
N ALA A 253 9.49 5.86 6.68
CA ALA A 253 9.48 4.97 5.53
C ALA A 253 9.80 5.76 4.26
N HIS A 254 10.95 5.46 3.62
CA HIS A 254 11.42 6.29 2.52
C HIS A 254 12.18 5.57 1.40
N HIS A 255 12.10 6.10 0.19
CA HIS A 255 12.83 5.55 -0.97
C HIS A 255 12.52 4.08 -1.24
N ASN A 256 11.29 3.66 -0.97
CA ASN A 256 10.76 2.35 -1.34
C ASN A 256 10.10 2.42 -2.73
N GLY A 257 10.32 1.39 -3.55
CA GLY A 257 9.92 1.36 -4.96
C GLY A 257 8.42 1.44 -5.19
N ASP A 258 7.61 0.89 -4.27
CA ASP A 258 6.15 1.02 -4.25
C ASP A 258 5.72 1.97 -3.13
N SER A 259 5.44 1.48 -1.92
CA SER A 259 4.98 2.34 -0.81
C SER A 259 5.83 2.29 0.45
N GLY A 260 5.74 3.35 1.26
CA GLY A 260 6.30 3.34 2.60
C GLY A 260 5.57 2.35 3.52
N ILE A 261 4.25 2.46 3.60
CA ILE A 261 3.40 1.60 4.44
C ILE A 261 2.23 1.05 3.61
N TYR A 262 1.91 -0.23 3.82
CA TYR A 262 0.82 -0.92 3.14
C TYR A 262 0.11 -1.95 4.04
N PRO A 263 -1.01 -1.58 4.69
CA PRO A 263 -1.93 -2.54 5.29
C PRO A 263 -2.93 -3.07 4.25
N GLY A 264 -2.49 -4.01 3.42
CA GLY A 264 -3.30 -4.64 2.38
C GLY A 264 -4.25 -5.69 2.93
N SER A 265 -5.44 -5.79 2.33
CA SER A 265 -6.47 -6.75 2.77
C SER A 265 -6.64 -6.77 4.30
N ALA A 266 -6.65 -5.62 4.97
CA ALA A 266 -6.93 -5.58 6.40
C ALA A 266 -8.36 -6.11 6.66
N ALA A 267 -8.60 -6.68 7.84
CA ALA A 267 -9.90 -7.27 8.17
C ALA A 267 -11.03 -6.25 8.05
N ASP A 268 -12.12 -6.59 7.35
CA ASP A 268 -13.27 -5.71 7.24
C ASP A 268 -14.20 -5.80 8.46
N VAL A 269 -13.73 -5.23 9.57
CA VAL A 269 -14.45 -5.19 10.85
C VAL A 269 -15.68 -4.27 10.82
N ASN A 270 -15.88 -3.50 9.74
CA ASN A 270 -17.02 -2.62 9.53
C ASN A 270 -17.91 -3.02 8.35
N ALA A 271 -17.76 -4.22 7.77
CA ALA A 271 -18.51 -4.70 6.59
C ALA A 271 -20.05 -4.57 6.68
N THR A 272 -20.60 -4.56 7.90
CA THR A 272 -22.05 -4.46 8.16
C THR A 272 -22.50 -3.05 8.58
N SER A 273 -21.55 -2.13 8.76
CA SER A 273 -21.80 -0.73 9.06
C SER A 273 -22.30 -0.01 7.80
N SER A 274 -23.25 0.90 8.00
CA SER A 274 -23.62 1.91 6.99
C SER A 274 -23.05 3.29 7.32
N SER A 275 -22.32 3.39 8.43
CA SER A 275 -21.70 4.61 8.91
C SER A 275 -20.30 4.73 8.34
N THR A 276 -20.10 5.74 7.49
CA THR A 276 -18.78 6.10 6.93
C THR A 276 -17.78 6.54 8.01
N GLY A 277 -18.22 7.25 9.06
CA GLY A 277 -17.36 7.64 10.19
C GLY A 277 -17.93 8.78 11.04
N PRO A 278 -17.32 9.14 12.19
CA PRO A 278 -16.18 8.49 12.85
C PRO A 278 -16.45 7.02 13.22
N LEU A 279 -15.45 6.16 13.09
CA LEU A 279 -15.55 4.73 13.40
C LEU A 279 -15.10 4.45 14.83
N THR A 280 -15.61 3.37 15.43
CA THR A 280 -15.23 2.96 16.80
C THR A 280 -14.31 1.74 16.85
N ARG A 281 -14.11 1.08 15.71
CA ARG A 281 -13.22 -0.07 15.55
C ARG A 281 -12.59 -0.02 14.15
N TRP A 282 -11.29 -0.26 14.10
CA TRP A 282 -10.47 -0.32 12.89
C TRP A 282 -9.54 -1.52 12.99
N ALA A 283 -9.25 -2.18 11.88
CA ALA A 283 -8.41 -3.36 11.84
C ALA A 283 -6.94 -3.04 12.03
N VAL A 284 -6.46 -1.98 11.37
CA VAL A 284 -5.08 -1.53 11.47
C VAL A 284 -5.04 -0.02 11.68
N GLU A 285 -4.26 0.42 12.66
CA GLU A 285 -3.96 1.83 12.94
C GLU A 285 -2.58 2.19 12.41
N VAL A 286 -2.47 3.33 11.72
CA VAL A 286 -1.20 3.89 11.24
C VAL A 286 -1.09 5.34 11.69
N ARG A 287 -0.12 5.64 12.56
CA ARG A 287 0.00 6.99 13.15
C ARG A 287 1.42 7.48 13.39
N ASN A 288 1.59 8.79 13.40
CA ASN A 288 2.87 9.46 13.69
C ASN A 288 4.03 8.93 12.82
N CYS A 289 3.75 8.52 11.58
CA CYS A 289 4.78 8.08 10.65
C CYS A 289 5.11 9.18 9.63
N ASP A 290 6.38 9.23 9.24
CA ASP A 290 6.89 10.07 8.16
C ASP A 290 7.15 9.20 6.91
N MET A 291 6.29 9.36 5.90
CA MET A 291 6.31 8.60 4.66
C MET A 291 6.71 9.53 3.51
N HIS A 292 7.95 9.40 3.06
CA HIS A 292 8.49 10.34 2.07
C HIS A 292 9.44 9.74 1.05
N HIS A 293 9.54 10.38 -0.12
CA HIS A 293 10.43 9.94 -1.18
C HIS A 293 10.19 8.49 -1.66
N ASN A 294 8.98 7.98 -1.53
CA ASN A 294 8.54 6.69 -2.08
C ASN A 294 7.73 6.92 -3.37
N ALA A 295 7.41 5.88 -4.14
CA ALA A 295 6.42 6.04 -5.20
C ALA A 295 5.05 6.43 -4.61
N LEU A 296 4.62 5.77 -3.53
CA LEU A 296 3.48 6.14 -2.68
C LEU A 296 3.90 6.32 -1.23
N GLY A 297 3.35 7.30 -0.51
CA GLY A 297 3.49 7.34 0.95
C GLY A 297 2.80 6.13 1.61
N PHE A 298 1.52 5.96 1.32
CA PHE A 298 0.66 4.89 1.84
C PHE A 298 -0.08 4.17 0.71
N SER A 299 -0.15 2.83 0.79
CA SER A 299 -0.96 1.98 -0.10
C SER A 299 -1.99 1.21 0.72
N GLY A 300 -3.11 0.82 0.11
CA GLY A 300 -4.22 0.15 0.79
C GLY A 300 -5.19 -0.52 -0.18
N THR A 301 -4.70 -1.40 -1.04
CA THR A 301 -5.54 -2.31 -1.83
C THR A 301 -6.31 -3.22 -0.89
N ALA A 302 -7.64 -3.23 -0.99
CA ALA A 302 -8.51 -3.89 -0.01
C ALA A 302 -8.18 -3.52 1.45
N GLY A 303 -7.59 -2.34 1.70
CA GLY A 303 -7.24 -1.88 3.04
C GLY A 303 -8.50 -1.50 3.81
N ASN A 304 -9.20 -2.50 4.35
CA ASN A 304 -10.49 -2.30 4.97
C ASN A 304 -10.36 -1.82 6.41
N SER A 305 -11.26 -0.94 6.82
CA SER A 305 -11.35 -0.50 8.21
C SER A 305 -10.01 0.00 8.78
N VAL A 306 -9.17 0.65 7.96
CA VAL A 306 -7.87 1.18 8.39
C VAL A 306 -8.03 2.57 8.97
N TYR A 307 -7.31 2.89 10.05
CA TYR A 307 -7.31 4.20 10.69
C TYR A 307 -5.95 4.87 10.56
N VAL A 308 -5.87 5.89 9.73
CA VAL A 308 -4.62 6.54 9.30
C VAL A 308 -4.63 7.99 9.74
N HIS A 309 -3.84 8.35 10.75
CA HIS A 309 -3.91 9.68 11.34
C HIS A 309 -2.60 10.25 11.88
N ASP A 310 -2.51 11.57 11.93
CA ASP A 310 -1.34 12.31 12.44
C ASP A 310 -0.03 11.93 11.73
N ASN A 311 -0.11 11.56 10.45
CA ASN A 311 1.07 11.21 9.63
C ASN A 311 1.55 12.37 8.76
N LEU A 312 2.81 12.27 8.33
CA LEU A 312 3.39 13.09 7.28
C LEU A 312 3.49 12.23 6.00
N MET A 313 2.87 12.68 4.91
CA MET A 313 2.90 12.02 3.60
C MET A 313 3.37 13.02 2.55
N HIS A 314 4.67 13.05 2.27
CA HIS A 314 5.23 14.12 1.45
C HIS A 314 6.41 13.75 0.58
N HIS A 315 6.66 14.55 -0.45
CA HIS A 315 7.78 14.32 -1.36
C HIS A 315 7.76 12.92 -1.97
N ASN A 316 6.59 12.29 -2.10
CA ASN A 316 6.41 11.04 -2.83
C ASN A 316 6.02 11.33 -4.29
N GLY A 317 5.78 10.28 -5.07
CA GLY A 317 5.03 10.42 -6.33
C GLY A 317 3.55 10.74 -6.06
N ILE A 318 2.95 10.08 -5.07
CA ILE A 318 1.58 10.28 -4.58
C ILE A 318 1.55 10.11 -3.05
N GLY A 319 0.68 10.86 -2.36
CA GLY A 319 0.58 10.78 -0.90
C GLY A 319 0.00 9.44 -0.42
N PHE A 320 -1.26 9.14 -0.71
CA PHE A 320 -1.85 7.83 -0.42
C PHE A 320 -2.74 7.28 -1.54
N VAL A 321 -2.89 5.95 -1.54
CA VAL A 321 -3.83 5.23 -2.38
C VAL A 321 -4.61 4.22 -1.53
N VAL A 322 -5.94 4.20 -1.70
CA VAL A 322 -6.82 3.11 -1.25
C VAL A 322 -7.70 2.70 -2.41
N GLU A 323 -7.70 1.42 -2.77
CA GLU A 323 -8.24 1.01 -4.06
C GLU A 323 -8.80 -0.42 -4.11
N SER A 324 -9.65 -0.63 -5.12
CA SER A 324 -10.33 -1.89 -5.47
C SER A 324 -10.11 -2.30 -6.94
N ILE A 325 -8.95 -1.99 -7.49
CA ILE A 325 -8.43 -2.31 -8.83
C ILE A 325 -7.81 -3.71 -8.87
N LEU A 326 -6.93 -4.05 -7.94
CA LEU A 326 -6.13 -5.28 -8.05
C LEU A 326 -6.94 -6.50 -7.62
N ALA A 327 -7.24 -7.37 -8.58
CA ALA A 327 -8.01 -8.60 -8.37
C ALA A 327 -7.38 -9.52 -7.30
N GLY A 328 -8.19 -10.42 -6.74
CA GLY A 328 -7.71 -11.52 -5.89
C GLY A 328 -7.40 -11.16 -4.43
N HIS A 329 -7.40 -9.88 -4.06
CA HIS A 329 -7.21 -9.45 -2.67
C HIS A 329 -8.41 -9.86 -1.78
N PRO A 330 -8.19 -10.54 -0.63
CA PRO A 330 -9.25 -10.83 0.32
C PRO A 330 -9.94 -9.56 0.83
N GLY A 331 -11.25 -9.65 1.08
CA GLY A 331 -12.04 -8.54 1.61
C GLY A 331 -12.39 -7.43 0.61
N MET A 332 -12.24 -7.67 -0.70
CA MET A 332 -12.65 -6.70 -1.72
C MET A 332 -14.17 -6.59 -1.85
N PRO A 333 -14.70 -5.40 -2.24
CA PRO A 333 -13.99 -4.14 -2.51
C PRO A 333 -13.46 -3.46 -1.23
N GLN A 334 -12.49 -2.55 -1.37
CA GLN A 334 -11.96 -1.76 -0.25
C GLN A 334 -13.08 -0.95 0.42
N ASP A 335 -13.11 -0.94 1.76
CA ASP A 335 -14.19 -0.37 2.55
C ASP A 335 -13.73 0.28 3.88
N HIS A 336 -14.40 1.36 4.31
CA HIS A 336 -14.24 1.98 5.64
C HIS A 336 -12.82 2.46 6.04
N GLY A 337 -12.01 2.97 5.11
CA GLY A 337 -10.76 3.64 5.47
C GLY A 337 -10.97 5.03 6.09
N TRP A 338 -10.32 5.34 7.21
CA TRP A 338 -10.44 6.61 7.91
C TRP A 338 -9.11 7.37 7.93
N PHE A 339 -9.03 8.46 7.17
CA PHE A 339 -7.85 9.31 7.01
C PHE A 339 -8.09 10.67 7.68
N THR A 340 -7.45 10.93 8.82
CA THR A 340 -7.70 12.16 9.59
C THR A 340 -6.46 12.83 10.18
N GLY A 341 -6.43 14.16 10.20
CA GLY A 341 -5.32 14.90 10.83
C GLY A 341 -3.95 14.71 10.17
N ASN A 342 -3.89 14.16 8.96
CA ASN A 342 -2.64 13.97 8.24
C ASN A 342 -2.18 15.25 7.56
N LYS A 343 -0.86 15.37 7.34
CA LYS A 343 -0.25 16.41 6.49
C LYS A 343 0.20 15.78 5.18
N ILE A 344 -0.42 16.16 4.08
CA ILE A 344 -0.27 15.53 2.76
C ILE A 344 0.19 16.58 1.76
N TYR A 345 1.48 16.60 1.41
CA TYR A 345 2.03 17.73 0.68
C TYR A 345 3.23 17.44 -0.21
N SER A 346 3.44 18.29 -1.22
CA SER A 346 4.61 18.23 -2.10
C SER A 346 4.86 16.86 -2.75
N ASN A 347 3.81 16.04 -2.96
CA ASN A 347 3.92 14.72 -3.58
C ASN A 347 4.07 14.82 -5.11
N ASN A 348 5.16 15.44 -5.56
CA ASN A 348 5.38 15.83 -6.96
C ASN A 348 6.58 15.12 -7.61
N ILE A 349 7.26 14.21 -6.92
CA ILE A 349 8.48 13.59 -7.43
C ILE A 349 8.15 12.61 -8.56
N ASN A 350 8.75 12.81 -9.74
CA ASN A 350 8.58 11.89 -10.86
C ASN A 350 9.59 10.74 -10.81
N TYR A 351 9.23 9.64 -10.16
CA TYR A 351 10.06 8.44 -10.20
C TYR A 351 10.01 7.68 -11.53
N TYR A 352 9.07 8.01 -12.44
CA TYR A 352 9.02 7.35 -13.74
C TYR A 352 10.21 7.68 -14.64
N ALA A 353 10.91 8.80 -14.39
CA ALA A 353 12.20 9.07 -15.05
C ALA A 353 13.26 7.98 -14.76
N ASN A 354 13.10 7.19 -13.71
CA ASN A 354 13.98 6.07 -13.39
C ASN A 354 13.65 4.80 -14.19
N VAL A 355 12.44 4.67 -14.76
CA VAL A 355 12.02 3.50 -15.56
C VAL A 355 11.95 3.81 -17.06
N GLN A 356 11.91 5.08 -17.44
CA GLN A 356 11.67 5.53 -18.82
C GLN A 356 12.98 5.70 -19.60
N GLY A 357 13.15 4.89 -20.65
CA GLY A 357 14.29 4.91 -21.56
C GLY A 357 15.28 3.77 -21.34
N ASP A 358 16.06 3.44 -22.38
CA ASP A 358 16.96 2.27 -22.39
C ASP A 358 18.09 2.36 -21.34
N ASP A 359 18.55 3.58 -21.03
CA ASP A 359 19.61 3.85 -20.04
C ASP A 359 19.05 4.19 -18.63
N ALA A 360 17.74 4.00 -18.41
CA ALA A 360 17.12 4.34 -17.14
C ALA A 360 17.55 3.35 -16.04
N PRO A 361 17.84 3.81 -14.81
CA PRO A 361 18.43 2.97 -13.78
C PRO A 361 17.58 1.75 -13.41
N CYS A 362 16.25 1.81 -13.51
CA CYS A 362 15.38 0.67 -13.23
C CYS A 362 15.29 -0.35 -14.39
N GLN A 363 15.91 -0.06 -15.54
CA GLN A 363 16.09 -1.01 -16.65
C GLN A 363 17.39 -1.81 -16.54
N GLU A 364 18.27 -1.50 -15.58
CA GLU A 364 19.48 -2.26 -15.33
C GLU A 364 19.13 -3.73 -15.01
N GLU A 365 19.84 -4.65 -15.69
CA GLU A 365 19.64 -6.10 -15.54
C GLU A 365 19.91 -6.55 -14.11
N ARG A 366 20.95 -5.99 -13.48
CA ARG A 366 21.34 -6.32 -12.11
C ARG A 366 20.73 -5.32 -11.12
N PRO A 367 19.94 -5.78 -10.14
CA PRO A 367 19.40 -4.92 -9.08
C PRO A 367 20.46 -4.05 -8.38
N ALA A 368 21.66 -4.58 -8.16
CA ALA A 368 22.76 -3.85 -7.54
C ALA A 368 23.19 -2.57 -8.29
N ASP A 369 22.96 -2.48 -9.61
CA ASP A 369 23.36 -1.36 -10.44
C ASP A 369 22.32 -0.22 -10.46
N ARG A 370 21.07 -0.51 -10.08
CA ARG A 370 19.94 0.45 -10.10
C ARG A 370 20.20 1.66 -9.21
N GLY A 371 20.96 1.48 -8.11
CA GLY A 371 21.35 2.58 -7.22
C GLY A 371 20.30 2.95 -6.17
N HIS A 372 19.60 1.96 -5.60
CA HIS A 372 18.62 2.18 -4.52
C HIS A 372 19.17 3.01 -3.36
N GLU A 373 20.42 2.76 -2.93
CA GLU A 373 21.10 3.52 -1.87
C GLU A 373 21.37 5.00 -2.23
N ARG A 374 21.26 5.36 -3.51
CA ARG A 374 21.35 6.75 -4.00
C ARG A 374 19.97 7.40 -4.13
N GLY A 375 18.91 6.74 -3.66
CA GLY A 375 17.54 7.21 -3.70
C GLY A 375 16.79 6.88 -4.99
N VAL A 376 17.27 5.90 -5.78
CA VAL A 376 16.51 5.42 -6.96
C VAL A 376 15.32 4.58 -6.50
N VAL A 377 14.13 5.02 -6.89
CA VAL A 377 12.83 4.38 -6.68
C VAL A 377 12.33 3.87 -8.04
N CYS A 378 11.84 2.64 -8.07
CA CYS A 378 11.38 1.95 -9.29
C CYS A 378 9.89 1.59 -9.20
N PRO A 379 8.97 2.50 -9.58
CA PRO A 379 7.53 2.28 -9.42
C PRO A 379 7.02 1.01 -10.14
N PRO A 380 6.41 0.05 -9.44
CA PRO A 380 5.85 -1.15 -10.07
C PRO A 380 4.53 -0.88 -10.79
N LEU A 381 3.80 0.16 -10.37
CA LEU A 381 2.45 0.49 -10.85
C LEU A 381 2.37 1.92 -11.40
N PRO A 382 1.37 2.24 -12.25
CA PRO A 382 1.10 3.61 -12.68
C PRO A 382 0.34 4.39 -11.61
N LEU A 383 0.86 5.55 -11.24
CA LEU A 383 0.37 6.39 -10.15
C LEU A 383 0.26 7.83 -10.66
N PRO A 384 -0.83 8.55 -10.37
CA PRO A 384 -1.01 9.91 -10.84
C PRO A 384 -0.10 10.87 -10.07
N VAL A 385 1.15 11.04 -10.53
CA VAL A 385 2.16 11.90 -9.90
C VAL A 385 1.60 13.30 -9.64
N GLY A 386 1.85 13.87 -8.46
CA GLY A 386 1.32 15.18 -8.07
C GLY A 386 -0.01 15.10 -7.30
N THR A 387 -0.43 13.93 -6.85
CA THR A 387 -1.71 13.72 -6.16
C THR A 387 -1.51 13.56 -4.65
N GLY A 388 -2.35 14.18 -3.83
CA GLY A 388 -2.33 13.97 -2.38
C GLY A 388 -2.94 12.61 -1.98
N GLY A 389 -4.12 12.27 -2.49
CA GLY A 389 -4.76 10.97 -2.25
C GLY A 389 -5.58 10.46 -3.44
N MET A 390 -5.58 9.15 -3.67
CA MET A 390 -6.40 8.47 -4.69
C MET A 390 -7.27 7.40 -4.05
N ILE A 391 -8.58 7.48 -4.29
CA ILE A 391 -9.60 6.66 -3.64
C ILE A 391 -10.44 5.94 -4.68
N ILE A 392 -10.50 4.61 -4.57
CA ILE A 392 -11.31 3.70 -5.39
C ILE A 392 -11.91 2.62 -4.49
N GLY A 393 -12.70 3.04 -3.52
CA GLY A 393 -13.29 2.17 -2.51
C GLY A 393 -14.46 2.83 -1.82
N ASN A 394 -15.02 2.16 -0.83
CA ASN A 394 -16.28 2.55 -0.21
C ASN A 394 -16.10 3.07 1.20
N HIS A 395 -17.07 3.89 1.63
CA HIS A 395 -17.18 4.36 3.01
C HIS A 395 -15.89 4.95 3.58
N ASN A 396 -15.01 5.52 2.74
CA ASN A 396 -13.82 6.17 3.25
C ASN A 396 -14.20 7.52 3.88
N PHE A 397 -13.71 7.75 5.09
CA PHE A 397 -13.86 9.02 5.79
C PHE A 397 -12.54 9.78 5.74
N VAL A 398 -12.49 10.84 4.95
CA VAL A 398 -11.30 11.67 4.73
C VAL A 398 -11.58 13.05 5.33
N ASN A 399 -11.14 13.28 6.57
CA ASN A 399 -11.48 14.49 7.30
C ASN A 399 -10.31 15.18 7.98
N ASP A 400 -10.42 16.49 8.21
CA ASP A 400 -9.46 17.26 9.03
C ASP A 400 -7.98 17.12 8.60
N ASN A 401 -7.71 16.78 7.35
CA ASN A 401 -6.34 16.72 6.81
C ASN A 401 -5.89 18.10 6.32
N GLN A 402 -4.58 18.36 6.36
CA GLN A 402 -3.96 19.51 5.71
C GLN A 402 -3.30 19.06 4.40
N VAL A 403 -3.75 19.61 3.27
CA VAL A 403 -3.37 19.13 1.94
C VAL A 403 -2.96 20.30 1.03
N TRP A 404 -1.67 20.40 0.71
CA TRP A 404 -1.14 21.54 -0.04
C TRP A 404 0.02 21.16 -0.95
N ASP A 405 0.35 22.01 -1.92
CA ASP A 405 1.46 21.80 -2.86
C ASP A 405 1.43 20.46 -3.63
N ASN A 406 0.27 19.84 -3.86
CA ASN A 406 0.14 18.66 -4.74
C ASN A 406 -0.27 19.14 -6.14
N TRP A 407 0.66 19.09 -7.11
CA TRP A 407 0.56 19.85 -8.37
C TRP A 407 -0.48 19.31 -9.36
N ARG A 408 -0.93 18.07 -9.20
CA ARG A 408 -2.06 17.51 -9.97
C ARG A 408 -3.37 17.84 -9.29
N GLN A 409 -3.53 17.35 -8.08
CA GLN A 409 -4.75 17.48 -7.29
C GLN A 409 -4.52 17.10 -5.82
N GLY A 410 -5.32 17.68 -4.92
CA GLY A 410 -5.38 17.28 -3.51
C GLY A 410 -5.89 15.84 -3.40
N PHE A 411 -7.12 15.59 -3.82
CA PHE A 411 -7.70 14.25 -3.82
C PHE A 411 -8.29 13.85 -5.17
N MET A 412 -8.34 12.54 -5.40
CA MET A 412 -8.94 11.90 -6.57
C MET A 412 -9.91 10.82 -6.10
N LEU A 413 -11.17 10.89 -6.55
CA LEU A 413 -12.18 9.85 -6.36
C LEU A 413 -12.69 9.39 -7.72
N PHE A 414 -12.67 8.10 -7.98
CA PHE A 414 -13.25 7.58 -9.22
C PHE A 414 -13.65 6.12 -9.14
N TRP A 415 -14.62 5.75 -9.97
CA TRP A 415 -15.05 4.38 -10.14
C TRP A 415 -14.19 3.66 -11.17
N VAL A 416 -13.95 2.37 -10.93
CA VAL A 416 -13.36 1.46 -11.92
C VAL A 416 -14.31 0.31 -12.24
N PRO A 417 -14.44 -0.09 -13.52
CA PRO A 417 -15.24 -1.24 -13.92
C PRO A 417 -14.60 -2.57 -13.44
N PRO A 418 -15.25 -3.31 -12.54
CA PRO A 418 -14.76 -4.61 -12.07
C PRO A 418 -14.52 -5.62 -13.18
N ALA A 419 -15.39 -5.66 -14.20
CA ALA A 419 -15.22 -6.58 -15.32
C ALA A 419 -13.95 -6.32 -16.16
N LEU A 420 -13.39 -5.11 -16.12
CA LEU A 420 -12.17 -4.77 -16.85
C LEU A 420 -10.93 -4.83 -15.95
N MET A 421 -11.05 -4.43 -14.68
CA MET A 421 -9.91 -4.33 -13.76
C MET A 421 -9.72 -5.56 -12.89
N ARG A 422 -10.81 -6.22 -12.48
CA ARG A 422 -10.83 -7.34 -11.53
C ARG A 422 -11.21 -8.69 -12.14
N GLU A 423 -11.49 -8.71 -13.44
CA GLU A 423 -12.11 -9.87 -14.13
C GLU A 423 -13.42 -10.35 -13.48
N ASP A 424 -14.09 -9.46 -12.75
CA ASP A 424 -15.35 -9.74 -12.06
C ASP A 424 -16.52 -9.35 -12.96
N TYR A 425 -17.17 -10.37 -13.54
CA TYR A 425 -18.28 -10.19 -14.47
C TYR A 425 -19.65 -10.27 -13.81
N ASP A 426 -19.75 -10.33 -12.48
CA ASP A 426 -21.05 -10.29 -11.80
C ASP A 426 -21.72 -8.93 -12.08
N PRO A 427 -22.93 -8.90 -12.67
CA PRO A 427 -23.64 -7.64 -12.92
C PRO A 427 -23.90 -6.81 -11.67
N LEU A 428 -24.01 -7.44 -10.49
CA LEU A 428 -24.25 -6.77 -9.22
C LEU A 428 -23.01 -6.05 -8.69
N HIS A 429 -21.82 -6.52 -9.07
CA HIS A 429 -20.57 -5.93 -8.63
C HIS A 429 -20.16 -4.72 -9.47
N GLN A 430 -20.75 -4.48 -10.66
CA GLN A 430 -20.23 -3.45 -11.58
C GLN A 430 -20.29 -2.00 -11.06
N THR A 431 -20.96 -1.74 -9.95
CA THR A 431 -21.05 -0.41 -9.31
C THR A 431 -20.68 -0.48 -7.82
N ASP A 432 -19.88 -1.47 -7.43
CA ASP A 432 -19.59 -1.81 -6.04
C ASP A 432 -18.43 -1.04 -5.40
N ASN A 433 -17.81 -0.09 -6.11
CA ASN A 433 -16.71 0.71 -5.59
C ASN A 433 -16.98 2.20 -5.73
N SER A 434 -16.23 2.99 -4.95
CA SER A 434 -16.27 4.46 -4.96
C SER A 434 -17.59 5.05 -4.48
N ASN A 435 -18.27 4.37 -3.55
CA ASN A 435 -19.53 4.80 -2.93
C ASN A 435 -19.34 5.26 -1.48
N HIS A 436 -20.25 6.12 -1.00
CA HIS A 436 -20.38 6.50 0.41
C HIS A 436 -19.14 7.16 1.05
N ASN A 437 -18.22 7.69 0.24
CA ASN A 437 -17.01 8.38 0.71
C ASN A 437 -17.34 9.82 1.14
N HIS A 438 -16.80 10.24 2.28
CA HIS A 438 -17.03 11.57 2.85
C HIS A 438 -15.70 12.33 2.92
N PHE A 439 -15.65 13.52 2.32
CA PHE A 439 -14.51 14.43 2.36
C PHE A 439 -14.90 15.68 3.14
N THR A 440 -14.53 15.79 4.41
CA THR A 440 -15.06 16.85 5.28
C THR A 440 -14.01 17.58 6.11
N GLY A 441 -14.10 18.91 6.26
CA GLY A 441 -13.20 19.63 7.18
C GLY A 441 -11.72 19.66 6.77
N ASN A 442 -11.36 19.24 5.55
CA ASN A 442 -9.97 19.27 5.11
C ASN A 442 -9.55 20.70 4.76
N GLN A 443 -8.32 21.07 5.10
CA GLN A 443 -7.71 22.34 4.74
C GLN A 443 -6.93 22.16 3.43
N MET A 444 -7.36 22.84 2.37
CA MET A 444 -6.84 22.64 1.02
C MET A 444 -6.07 23.86 0.52
N GLY A 445 -4.83 23.63 0.07
CA GLY A 445 -3.97 24.64 -0.53
C GLY A 445 -3.39 25.65 0.47
N ILE A 446 -3.30 25.28 1.75
CA ILE A 446 -2.77 26.12 2.83
C ILE A 446 -1.66 25.37 3.56
N SER A 447 -0.51 25.99 3.73
CA SER A 447 0.57 25.44 4.57
C SER A 447 0.24 25.59 6.07
N PRO A 448 0.92 24.86 6.97
CA PRO A 448 0.74 25.02 8.41
C PRO A 448 0.97 26.45 8.94
N ASP A 449 1.75 27.27 8.21
CA ASP A 449 2.03 28.67 8.55
C ASP A 449 0.93 29.64 8.03
N GLY A 450 -0.10 29.12 7.35
CA GLY A 450 -1.20 29.89 6.77
C GLY A 450 -0.89 30.47 5.38
N GLU A 451 0.21 30.07 4.75
CA GLU A 451 0.54 30.54 3.40
C GLU A 451 -0.29 29.81 2.35
N TYR A 452 -0.73 30.54 1.33
CA TYR A 452 -1.43 29.94 0.19
C TYR A 452 -0.44 29.23 -0.72
N VAL A 453 -0.47 27.90 -0.69
CA VAL A 453 0.37 27.00 -1.48
C VAL A 453 -0.54 25.97 -2.17
N PRO A 454 -1.13 26.33 -3.33
CA PRO A 454 -2.27 25.60 -3.87
C PRO A 454 -1.93 24.21 -4.37
N ASN A 455 -2.93 23.33 -4.34
CA ASN A 455 -2.96 22.14 -5.18
C ASN A 455 -3.32 22.52 -6.63
N GLY A 456 -3.09 21.62 -7.59
CA GLY A 456 -3.55 21.83 -8.98
C GLY A 456 -5.07 21.91 -9.09
N LEU A 457 -5.75 21.05 -8.35
CA LEU A 457 -7.19 21.02 -8.11
C LEU A 457 -7.40 20.51 -6.68
N ASP A 458 -8.39 20.94 -5.92
CA ASP A 458 -8.59 20.38 -4.58
C ASP A 458 -9.25 18.99 -4.66
N MET A 459 -10.20 18.82 -5.57
CA MET A 459 -10.92 17.55 -5.79
C MET A 459 -11.11 17.20 -7.26
N TRP A 460 -10.54 16.07 -7.69
CA TRP A 460 -10.88 15.43 -8.95
C TRP A 460 -11.86 14.30 -8.73
N TRP A 461 -13.03 14.38 -9.35
CA TRP A 461 -14.08 13.38 -9.27
C TRP A 461 -14.58 13.01 -10.66
N ASP A 462 -14.75 11.71 -10.92
CA ASP A 462 -15.30 11.22 -12.18
C ASP A 462 -16.84 11.31 -12.28
N ASP A 463 -17.49 11.92 -11.28
CA ASP A 463 -18.95 12.01 -11.11
C ASP A 463 -19.65 10.69 -10.72
N ALA A 464 -18.91 9.62 -10.44
CA ALA A 464 -19.47 8.32 -10.08
C ALA A 464 -19.66 8.12 -8.57
N GLY A 465 -20.43 7.09 -8.25
CA GLY A 465 -20.69 6.62 -6.91
C GLY A 465 -21.91 7.25 -6.26
N VAL A 466 -22.59 6.44 -5.46
CA VAL A 466 -23.76 6.84 -4.65
C VAL A 466 -23.30 7.15 -3.24
N GLY A 467 -23.90 8.16 -2.61
CA GLY A 467 -23.68 8.46 -1.21
C GLY A 467 -22.39 9.22 -0.89
N ASN A 468 -21.60 9.60 -1.90
CA ASN A 468 -20.42 10.45 -1.69
C ASN A 468 -20.85 11.87 -1.31
N CYS A 469 -20.08 12.54 -0.45
CA CYS A 469 -20.31 13.94 -0.12
C CYS A 469 -19.04 14.71 0.25
N TRP A 470 -19.15 16.04 0.11
CA TRP A 470 -18.12 17.02 0.42
C TRP A 470 -18.73 18.14 1.25
N GLU A 471 -18.16 18.43 2.41
CA GLU A 471 -18.72 19.40 3.35
C GLU A 471 -17.62 20.09 4.16
N ASP A 472 -17.78 21.37 4.47
CA ASP A 472 -16.89 22.13 5.37
C ASP A 472 -15.37 22.08 5.05
N ASN A 473 -14.97 21.77 3.81
CA ASN A 473 -13.56 21.85 3.42
C ASN A 473 -13.14 23.32 3.30
N GLU A 474 -12.01 23.66 3.93
CA GLU A 474 -11.51 25.02 4.08
C GLU A 474 -10.44 25.34 3.04
N VAL A 475 -10.41 26.58 2.58
CA VAL A 475 -9.41 27.12 1.65
C VAL A 475 -8.94 28.50 2.12
N ALA A 476 -7.84 28.99 1.55
CA ALA A 476 -7.30 30.30 1.90
C ALA A 476 -8.34 31.43 1.70
N PRO A 477 -8.32 32.50 2.53
CA PRO A 477 -9.26 33.61 2.40
C PRO A 477 -9.30 34.21 0.98
N GLY A 478 -10.49 34.33 0.41
CA GLY A 478 -10.70 34.86 -0.95
C GLY A 478 -10.44 33.86 -2.07
N LYS A 479 -10.18 32.59 -1.75
CA LYS A 479 -10.14 31.47 -2.69
C LYS A 479 -11.42 30.63 -2.59
N GLU A 480 -11.67 29.82 -3.61
CA GLU A 480 -12.77 28.88 -3.66
C GLU A 480 -12.21 27.45 -3.69
N PHE A 481 -12.95 26.50 -3.12
CA PHE A 481 -12.62 25.08 -3.23
C PHE A 481 -12.78 24.63 -4.68
N THR A 482 -11.69 24.14 -5.28
CA THR A 482 -11.64 23.85 -6.71
C THR A 482 -11.93 22.38 -7.01
N HIS A 483 -12.76 22.14 -8.02
CA HIS A 483 -13.15 20.78 -8.42
C HIS A 483 -13.52 20.69 -9.90
N ASN A 484 -13.60 19.47 -10.43
CA ASN A 484 -13.98 19.22 -11.82
C ASN A 484 -15.42 18.66 -12.01
N ALA A 485 -16.26 18.65 -10.97
CA ALA A 485 -17.61 18.07 -11.03
C ALA A 485 -18.43 18.60 -12.22
N THR A 486 -19.04 17.70 -13.00
CA THR A 486 -19.72 18.03 -14.27
C THR A 486 -20.92 18.98 -14.03
N LEU A 487 -21.59 18.86 -12.89
CA LEU A 487 -22.72 19.71 -12.52
C LEU A 487 -22.31 21.09 -11.98
N GLY A 488 -21.01 21.41 -11.98
CA GLY A 488 -20.49 22.68 -11.47
C GLY A 488 -20.56 22.82 -9.95
N LYS A 489 -20.88 21.75 -9.22
CA LYS A 489 -20.89 21.69 -7.76
C LYS A 489 -20.68 20.26 -7.26
N LEU A 490 -20.10 20.13 -6.07
CA LEU A 490 -20.03 18.87 -5.34
C LEU A 490 -21.29 18.66 -4.47
N PRO A 491 -21.81 17.43 -4.36
CA PRO A 491 -22.87 17.06 -3.41
C PRO A 491 -22.48 17.31 -1.94
N GLY A 492 -23.36 17.94 -1.15
CA GLY A 492 -23.20 18.06 0.30
C GLY A 492 -23.68 16.81 1.05
N CYS A 493 -23.40 16.69 2.35
CA CYS A 493 -23.71 15.45 3.09
C CYS A 493 -25.20 15.28 3.44
N GLU A 494 -25.99 16.36 3.37
CA GLU A 494 -27.47 16.31 3.38
C GLU A 494 -28.05 15.81 2.04
N GLN A 495 -27.40 16.09 0.91
CA GLN A 495 -27.82 15.72 -0.44
C GLN A 495 -26.67 15.05 -1.18
N ARG A 496 -26.42 13.79 -0.80
CA ARG A 496 -25.29 13.00 -1.28
C ARG A 496 -25.42 12.64 -2.76
N SER A 497 -24.30 12.23 -3.37
CA SER A 497 -24.27 11.80 -4.78
C SER A 497 -25.27 10.65 -5.06
N LEU A 498 -25.85 10.64 -6.26
CA LEU A 498 -26.87 9.65 -6.66
C LEU A 498 -26.52 8.91 -7.95
N LEU A 499 -25.37 9.22 -8.56
CA LEU A 499 -25.02 8.72 -9.89
C LEU A 499 -24.06 7.53 -9.76
N PRO A 500 -24.52 6.28 -9.98
CA PRO A 500 -23.64 5.13 -9.90
C PRO A 500 -22.71 5.01 -11.12
N VAL A 501 -22.97 5.78 -12.18
CA VAL A 501 -22.21 5.71 -13.44
C VAL A 501 -21.34 6.95 -13.58
N SER A 502 -20.08 6.71 -13.91
CA SER A 502 -19.10 7.75 -14.15
C SER A 502 -19.36 8.57 -15.41
N ASN A 503 -18.76 9.76 -15.46
CA ASN A 503 -18.63 10.53 -16.69
C ASN A 503 -17.69 9.80 -17.67
N LEU A 504 -18.24 9.36 -18.80
CA LEU A 504 -17.50 8.59 -19.80
C LEU A 504 -16.23 9.28 -20.30
N VAL A 505 -16.22 10.60 -20.46
CA VAL A 505 -15.03 11.33 -20.94
C VAL A 505 -13.93 11.30 -19.89
N LYS A 506 -14.28 11.45 -18.60
CA LYS A 506 -13.32 11.39 -17.50
C LYS A 506 -12.79 9.98 -17.30
N THR A 507 -13.63 8.95 -17.31
CA THR A 507 -13.16 7.56 -17.14
C THR A 507 -12.31 7.10 -18.32
N THR A 508 -12.69 7.45 -19.56
CA THR A 508 -11.90 7.06 -20.74
C THR A 508 -10.53 7.72 -20.80
N SER A 509 -10.33 8.87 -20.14
CA SER A 509 -9.01 9.50 -20.06
C SER A 509 -8.03 8.78 -19.10
N LEU A 510 -8.52 7.90 -18.23
CA LEU A 510 -7.70 7.11 -17.30
C LEU A 510 -7.19 5.80 -17.94
N LEU A 511 -7.95 5.25 -18.90
CA LEU A 511 -7.66 3.94 -19.53
C LEU A 511 -6.25 3.77 -20.10
N PRO A 512 -5.61 4.79 -20.72
CA PRO A 512 -4.25 4.62 -21.24
C PRO A 512 -3.25 4.21 -20.16
N CYS A 513 -3.43 4.66 -18.91
CA CYS A 513 -2.52 4.36 -17.81
C CYS A 513 -2.58 2.91 -17.34
N ALA A 514 -3.71 2.22 -17.54
CA ALA A 514 -3.84 0.80 -17.21
C ALA A 514 -2.94 -0.12 -18.06
N ARG A 515 -2.29 0.42 -19.11
CA ARG A 515 -1.33 -0.32 -19.95
C ARG A 515 0.11 -0.21 -19.48
N TYR A 516 0.37 0.53 -18.40
CA TYR A 516 1.71 0.65 -17.85
C TYR A 516 2.26 -0.71 -17.47
N ASP A 517 3.50 -0.94 -17.87
CA ASP A 517 4.32 -2.03 -17.40
C ASP A 517 5.75 -1.50 -17.31
N ARG A 518 6.38 -1.64 -16.15
CA ARG A 518 7.67 -0.98 -15.88
C ARG A 518 8.78 -1.39 -16.85
N TYR A 519 8.68 -2.58 -17.46
CA TYR A 519 9.72 -3.12 -18.34
C TYR A 519 9.36 -3.03 -19.83
N THR A 520 8.11 -3.36 -20.17
CA THR A 520 7.67 -3.53 -21.55
C THR A 520 6.89 -2.34 -22.09
N ASN A 521 6.32 -1.50 -21.22
CA ASN A 521 5.57 -0.31 -21.61
C ASN A 521 5.62 0.79 -20.53
N PRO A 522 6.80 1.35 -20.20
CA PRO A 522 6.97 2.34 -19.14
C PRO A 522 6.42 3.74 -19.49
N GLU A 523 6.09 3.96 -20.77
CA GLU A 523 5.49 5.20 -21.30
C GLU A 523 4.21 4.92 -22.10
N PRO A 524 3.11 4.47 -21.48
CA PRO A 524 1.88 4.22 -22.22
C PRO A 524 1.40 5.49 -22.92
N THR A 525 1.26 5.43 -24.24
CA THR A 525 0.84 6.60 -25.04
C THR A 525 -0.49 7.15 -24.53
N GLY A 526 -0.49 8.42 -24.12
CA GLY A 526 -1.68 9.12 -23.64
C GLY A 526 -1.97 8.90 -22.15
N CYS A 527 -1.09 8.26 -21.38
CA CYS A 527 -1.20 8.20 -19.93
C CYS A 527 -0.65 9.50 -19.29
N PRO A 528 -1.49 10.32 -18.64
CA PRO A 528 -1.01 11.54 -18.00
C PRO A 528 -0.45 11.32 -16.59
N TRP A 529 -0.50 10.10 -16.05
CA TRP A 529 -0.12 9.80 -14.65
C TRP A 529 1.39 9.80 -14.44
N VAL A 530 2.15 9.26 -15.40
CA VAL A 530 3.61 9.04 -15.31
C VAL A 530 4.46 10.30 -15.58
N THR A 531 3.87 11.47 -15.41
CA THR A 531 4.52 12.77 -15.64
C THR A 531 4.14 13.72 -14.52
N THR A 532 5.13 14.41 -13.93
CA THR A 532 4.85 15.51 -13.00
C THR A 532 4.17 16.66 -13.75
N PRO A 533 2.98 17.13 -13.29
CA PRO A 533 2.36 18.34 -13.81
C PRO A 533 3.24 19.57 -13.58
N ALA A 534 3.01 20.66 -14.31
CA ALA A 534 3.63 21.93 -13.96
C ALA A 534 3.11 22.42 -12.59
N GLN A 535 3.94 23.17 -11.87
CA GLN A 535 3.50 23.82 -10.63
C GLN A 535 2.24 24.68 -10.90
N PRO A 536 1.20 24.57 -10.06
CA PRO A 536 -0.07 25.26 -10.30
C PRO A 536 0.07 26.78 -10.34
N THR A 537 -0.61 27.40 -11.31
CA THR A 537 -0.84 28.84 -11.39
C THR A 537 -2.33 29.13 -11.27
N GLU A 538 -2.72 30.37 -11.00
CA GLU A 538 -4.14 30.74 -10.97
C GLU A 538 -4.85 30.41 -12.31
N GLU A 539 -4.15 30.57 -13.44
CA GLU A 539 -4.67 30.23 -14.76
C GLU A 539 -4.85 28.73 -14.94
N SER A 540 -3.88 27.90 -14.53
CA SER A 540 -3.99 26.45 -14.67
C SER A 540 -5.07 25.87 -13.77
N ILE A 541 -5.21 26.40 -12.55
CA ILE A 541 -6.27 26.01 -11.59
C ILE A 541 -7.64 26.36 -12.17
N ALA A 542 -7.82 27.59 -12.68
CA ALA A 542 -9.07 28.00 -13.30
C ALA A 542 -9.42 27.14 -14.53
N ALA A 543 -8.42 26.77 -15.35
CA ALA A 543 -8.62 25.89 -16.49
C ALA A 543 -9.01 24.45 -16.07
N ALA A 544 -8.42 23.92 -14.99
CA ALA A 544 -8.73 22.59 -14.48
C ALA A 544 -10.11 22.51 -13.83
N ALA A 545 -10.56 23.59 -13.18
CA ALA A 545 -11.87 23.70 -12.55
C ALA A 545 -13.01 24.09 -13.52
N ALA A 546 -12.68 24.53 -14.74
CA ALA A 546 -13.67 24.93 -15.72
C ALA A 546 -14.59 23.74 -16.07
N PRO A 547 -15.93 23.93 -16.06
CA PRO A 547 -16.84 22.90 -16.53
C PRO A 547 -16.43 22.52 -17.95
N THR A 548 -16.27 21.23 -18.24
CA THR A 548 -16.07 20.80 -19.62
C THR A 548 -17.31 21.21 -20.41
N ALA A 549 -17.20 22.31 -21.17
CA ALA A 549 -18.25 22.84 -22.03
C ALA A 549 -18.47 21.88 -23.21
N ARG A 550 -19.07 20.73 -22.93
CA ARG A 550 -19.72 19.86 -23.89
C ARG A 550 -21.00 19.38 -23.23
N GLU A 551 -22.04 20.20 -23.39
CA GLU A 551 -23.40 19.69 -23.30
C GLU A 551 -23.49 18.41 -24.15
N PRO A 552 -23.91 17.27 -23.58
CA PRO A 552 -24.30 16.15 -24.41
C PRO A 552 -25.51 16.60 -25.22
N ALA A 553 -25.36 16.66 -26.54
CA ALA A 553 -26.50 16.74 -27.43
C ALA A 553 -27.34 15.48 -27.23
N SER A 554 -28.43 15.61 -26.46
CA SER A 554 -29.51 14.65 -26.19
C SER A 554 -29.32 13.69 -25.00
N PRO A 555 -30.39 13.45 -24.21
CA PRO A 555 -30.41 12.49 -23.12
C PRO A 555 -30.65 11.09 -23.70
N VAL A 556 -29.61 10.48 -24.24
CA VAL A 556 -29.63 9.04 -24.48
C VAL A 556 -28.70 8.43 -23.45
N MET A 557 -29.30 7.87 -22.39
CA MET A 557 -28.61 7.02 -21.42
C MET A 557 -27.67 6.05 -22.14
N PRO A 558 -26.40 5.90 -21.73
CA PRO A 558 -25.54 4.87 -22.27
C PRO A 558 -25.92 3.53 -21.63
N ALA A 559 -27.01 2.92 -22.09
CA ALA A 559 -27.29 1.50 -21.93
C ALA A 559 -26.26 0.60 -22.67
N VAL A 560 -25.22 1.21 -23.26
CA VAL A 560 -24.27 0.56 -24.17
C VAL A 560 -23.12 -0.13 -23.44
N VAL A 561 -22.69 0.35 -22.27
CA VAL A 561 -21.61 -0.31 -21.51
C VAL A 561 -22.14 -1.58 -20.80
N VAL A 562 -23.35 -1.52 -20.24
CA VAL A 562 -24.05 -2.68 -19.69
C VAL A 562 -24.53 -3.65 -20.79
N GLY A 563 -24.92 -3.11 -21.96
CA GLY A 563 -25.42 -3.89 -23.09
C GLY A 563 -24.37 -4.77 -23.79
N VAL A 564 -23.10 -4.33 -23.83
CA VAL A 564 -22.01 -5.12 -24.43
C VAL A 564 -21.61 -6.30 -23.53
N GLY A 565 -21.62 -6.13 -22.21
CA GLY A 565 -21.42 -7.23 -21.24
C GLY A 565 -22.56 -8.27 -21.28
N LEU A 566 -23.81 -7.81 -21.33
CA LEU A 566 -24.99 -8.69 -21.39
C LEU A 566 -25.10 -9.46 -22.72
N ALA A 567 -24.71 -8.87 -23.85
CA ALA A 567 -24.69 -9.55 -25.14
C ALA A 567 -23.59 -10.62 -25.24
N GLY A 568 -22.44 -10.40 -24.60
CA GLY A 568 -21.35 -11.39 -24.50
C GLY A 568 -21.74 -12.61 -23.67
N ALA A 569 -22.37 -12.41 -22.51
CA ALA A 569 -22.84 -13.48 -21.64
C ALA A 569 -23.96 -14.34 -22.26
N LEU A 570 -24.86 -13.72 -23.04
CA LEU A 570 -25.93 -14.45 -23.74
C LEU A 570 -25.39 -15.26 -24.92
N ALA A 571 -24.36 -14.77 -25.63
CA ALA A 571 -23.70 -15.50 -26.71
C ALA A 571 -22.90 -16.72 -26.21
N LEU A 572 -22.26 -16.61 -25.04
CA LEU A 572 -21.54 -17.73 -24.39
C LEU A 572 -22.49 -18.83 -23.87
N ARG A 573 -23.67 -18.47 -23.33
CA ARG A 573 -24.70 -19.45 -22.91
C ARG A 573 -25.39 -20.15 -24.09
N LEU A 574 -25.55 -19.49 -25.23
CA LEU A 574 -26.12 -20.11 -26.44
C LEU A 574 -25.08 -20.96 -27.20
N GLY A 575 -23.79 -20.66 -27.08
CA GLY A 575 -22.69 -21.45 -27.64
C GLY A 575 -22.43 -22.76 -26.89
N SER A 576 -22.55 -22.77 -25.56
CA SER A 576 -22.39 -23.97 -24.73
C SER A 576 -23.56 -24.94 -24.85
N ALA A 577 -24.81 -24.44 -24.98
CA ALA A 577 -25.99 -25.27 -25.23
C ALA A 577 -25.97 -25.99 -26.60
N ARG A 578 -25.27 -25.45 -27.60
CA ARG A 578 -25.11 -26.10 -28.92
C ARG A 578 -24.02 -27.17 -28.95
N ARG A 579 -23.01 -27.11 -28.07
CA ARG A 579 -21.95 -28.15 -27.98
C ARG A 579 -22.39 -29.39 -27.21
N ALA A 580 -23.35 -29.26 -26.29
CA ALA A 580 -23.89 -30.39 -25.51
C ALA A 580 -24.80 -31.35 -26.31
N ASN A 581 -25.28 -30.96 -27.49
CA ASN A 581 -26.08 -31.83 -28.39
C ASN A 581 -25.25 -32.49 -29.51
N SER A 582 -23.93 -32.48 -29.42
CA SER A 582 -23.03 -33.04 -30.45
C SER A 582 -21.89 -33.91 -29.91
N ARG A 583 -22.09 -34.54 -28.75
CA ARG A 583 -21.30 -35.69 -28.30
C ARG A 583 -22.20 -36.77 -27.72
#